data_AF-A0A7T3AG04-F1
#
_entry.id   AF-A0A7T3AG04-F1
#
_cell.length_a   1.000
_cell.length_b   1.000
_cell.length_c   1.000
_cell.angle_alpha   90.00
_cell.angle_beta   90.00
_cell.angle_gamma   90.00
#
_symmetry.space_group_name_H-M   'P 1'
#
loop_
_entity.id
_entity.type
_entity.pdbx_description
1 polymer ?
#
loop_
_entity_poly.entity_id
_entity_poly.type
_entity_poly.pdbx_seq_one_letter_code
_entity_poly.pdbx_strand_id
1 'polypeptide(L)'
;MSITFRIATAADDEARPMAVIAARQLAAFRTFLRGEGERIGAVLLDPDAPEDAFLSYRFEARVCPLALASIARLFDYAADVITVVEEAQFRGRRVSVFRDEAAGTINLTVALTTDMALELDLASNNAFALLESLGLGAESVGETAIETIRERLASPAVRRHAAEQGVAHHIERLERLVAAAAPDESCRLEWA
;
A
#
# COMPACT_ATOMS: atom_id res chain seq x y z
N MET A 1 -17.55 -5.31 10.36
CA MET A 1 -17.09 -4.26 9.44
C MET A 1 -15.73 -3.78 9.92
N SER A 2 -14.86 -3.41 8.98
CA SER A 2 -13.54 -2.88 9.28
C SER A 2 -13.34 -1.55 8.54
N ILE A 3 -12.38 -0.77 9.00
CA ILE A 3 -12.00 0.54 8.45
C ILE A 3 -10.50 0.46 8.19
N THR A 4 -10.10 0.80 6.96
CA THR A 4 -8.71 0.80 6.53
C THR A 4 -8.13 2.20 6.59
N PHE A 5 -7.10 2.40 7.40
CA PHE A 5 -6.31 3.63 7.42
C PHE A 5 -5.14 3.52 6.45
N ARG A 6 -5.00 4.50 5.55
CA ARG A 6 -3.90 4.57 4.57
C ARG A 6 -3.41 5.98 4.35
N ILE A 7 -2.18 6.10 3.85
CA ILE A 7 -1.69 7.37 3.31
C ILE A 7 -2.27 7.54 1.90
N ALA A 8 -2.83 8.71 1.64
CA ALA A 8 -3.24 9.15 0.31
C ALA A 8 -2.51 10.43 -0.09
N THR A 9 -2.42 10.65 -1.39
CA THR A 9 -1.79 11.81 -2.03
C THR A 9 -2.71 12.35 -3.11
N ALA A 10 -2.51 13.60 -3.56
CA ALA A 10 -3.28 14.15 -4.67
C ALA A 10 -3.22 13.27 -5.94
N ALA A 11 -2.11 12.58 -6.13
CA ALA A 11 -1.91 11.71 -7.28
C ALA A 11 -2.72 10.40 -7.22
N ASP A 12 -3.30 10.06 -6.06
CA ASP A 12 -4.23 8.93 -5.91
C ASP A 12 -5.66 9.28 -6.42
N ASP A 13 -5.96 10.57 -6.58
CA ASP A 13 -7.22 11.08 -7.14
C ASP A 13 -7.21 11.13 -8.68
N GLU A 14 -6.03 10.95 -9.28
CA GLU A 14 -5.81 10.97 -10.72
C GLU A 14 -5.90 9.57 -11.35
N ALA A 15 -5.98 9.53 -12.69
CA ALA A 15 -5.93 8.28 -13.43
C ALA A 15 -4.55 7.61 -13.25
N ARG A 16 -4.55 6.41 -12.67
CA ARG A 16 -3.32 5.64 -12.45
C ARG A 16 -2.79 5.07 -13.77
N PRO A 17 -1.46 5.07 -13.96
CA PRO A 17 -0.87 4.40 -15.12
C PRO A 17 -1.22 2.91 -15.09
N MET A 18 -1.40 2.33 -16.27
CA MET A 18 -1.78 0.93 -16.44
C MET A 18 -1.03 0.34 -17.63
N ALA A 19 -0.58 -0.89 -17.46
CA ALA A 19 0.07 -1.69 -18.49
C ALA A 19 -0.67 -3.02 -18.67
N VAL A 20 -0.76 -3.51 -19.91
CA VAL A 20 -1.31 -4.83 -20.21
C VAL A 20 -0.15 -5.80 -20.42
N ILE A 21 -0.11 -6.88 -19.62
CA ILE A 21 0.99 -7.85 -19.64
C ILE A 21 0.51 -9.22 -20.12
N ALA A 22 1.41 -9.98 -20.74
CA ALA A 22 1.12 -11.35 -21.15
C ALA A 22 1.26 -12.33 -19.97
N ALA A 23 0.54 -13.45 -20.02
CA ALA A 23 0.64 -14.50 -18.99
C ALA A 23 2.08 -15.02 -18.79
N ARG A 24 2.87 -15.09 -19.88
CA ARG A 24 4.30 -15.47 -19.82
C ARG A 24 5.16 -14.46 -19.06
N GLN A 25 4.87 -13.16 -19.22
CA GLN A 25 5.59 -12.09 -18.53
C GLN A 25 5.20 -12.08 -17.05
N LEU A 26 3.92 -12.30 -16.74
CA LEU A 26 3.45 -12.48 -15.36
C LEU A 26 4.14 -13.66 -14.66
N ALA A 27 4.26 -14.82 -15.33
CA ALA A 27 4.94 -15.98 -14.77
C ALA A 27 6.44 -15.71 -14.52
N ALA A 28 7.11 -15.04 -15.46
CA ALA A 28 8.49 -14.60 -15.29
C ALA A 28 8.65 -13.62 -14.13
N PHE A 29 7.74 -12.66 -14.00
CA PHE A 29 7.73 -11.67 -12.92
C PHE A 29 7.55 -12.31 -11.55
N ARG A 30 6.59 -13.24 -11.40
CA ARG A 30 6.41 -14.00 -10.14
C ARG A 30 7.65 -14.80 -9.76
N THR A 31 8.29 -15.44 -10.74
CA THR A 31 9.52 -16.21 -10.52
C THR A 31 10.66 -15.31 -10.07
N PHE A 32 10.82 -14.16 -10.75
CA PHE A 32 11.81 -13.15 -10.41
C PHE A 32 11.62 -12.61 -9.00
N LEU A 33 10.39 -12.23 -8.62
CA LEU A 33 10.08 -11.69 -7.29
C LEU A 33 10.38 -12.69 -6.17
N ARG A 34 10.13 -13.98 -6.37
CA ARG A 34 10.49 -15.00 -5.37
C ARG A 34 12.00 -15.12 -5.21
N GLY A 35 12.74 -15.22 -6.33
CA GLY A 35 14.20 -15.30 -6.29
C GLY A 35 14.85 -14.06 -5.66
N GLU A 36 14.34 -12.87 -5.99
CA GLU A 36 14.82 -11.63 -5.38
C GLU A 36 14.43 -11.51 -3.91
N GLY A 37 13.22 -11.95 -3.54
CA GLY A 37 12.76 -11.98 -2.15
C GLY A 37 13.64 -12.85 -1.28
N GLU A 38 13.99 -14.06 -1.75
CA GLU A 38 14.98 -14.93 -1.11
C GLU A 38 16.35 -14.26 -0.99
N ARG A 39 16.82 -13.60 -2.06
CA ARG A 39 18.12 -12.94 -2.12
C ARG A 39 18.25 -11.80 -1.10
N ILE A 40 17.20 -11.02 -0.91
CA ILE A 40 17.22 -9.82 -0.03
C ILE A 40 16.58 -10.06 1.34
N GLY A 41 16.03 -11.26 1.58
CA GLY A 41 15.35 -11.59 2.82
C GLY A 41 14.06 -10.79 3.03
N ALA A 42 13.28 -10.56 1.97
CA ALA A 42 12.02 -9.82 2.04
C ALA A 42 10.89 -10.54 1.29
N VAL A 43 9.66 -10.43 1.81
CA VAL A 43 8.46 -10.86 1.09
C VAL A 43 8.12 -9.80 0.05
N LEU A 44 8.11 -10.18 -1.22
CA LEU A 44 7.85 -9.27 -2.35
C LEU A 44 6.51 -9.51 -3.05
N LEU A 45 5.78 -10.57 -2.69
CA LEU A 45 4.48 -10.93 -3.24
C LEU A 45 3.44 -10.99 -2.13
N ASP A 46 2.22 -10.52 -2.41
CA ASP A 46 1.11 -10.55 -1.46
C ASP A 46 -0.24 -10.75 -2.20
N PRO A 47 -0.94 -11.89 -1.99
CA PRO A 47 -0.52 -13.03 -1.18
C PRO A 47 0.60 -13.82 -1.85
N ASP A 48 1.53 -14.35 -1.04
CA ASP A 48 2.62 -15.24 -1.50
C ASP A 48 2.24 -16.74 -1.39
N ALA A 49 1.09 -17.06 -0.80
CA ALA A 49 0.71 -18.43 -0.47
C ALA A 49 0.33 -19.25 -1.73
N PRO A 50 0.94 -20.44 -1.94
CA PRO A 50 0.69 -21.27 -3.13
C PRO A 50 -0.77 -21.76 -3.25
N GLU A 51 -1.49 -21.86 -2.13
CA GLU A 51 -2.88 -22.32 -2.06
C GLU A 51 -3.88 -21.24 -2.52
N ASP A 52 -3.52 -19.95 -2.40
CA ASP A 52 -4.32 -18.80 -2.87
C ASP A 52 -3.83 -18.22 -4.22
N ALA A 53 -2.59 -18.52 -4.62
CA ALA A 53 -1.87 -17.87 -5.72
C ALA A 53 -2.04 -18.49 -7.13
N PHE A 54 -2.51 -19.75 -7.22
CA PHE A 54 -2.60 -20.43 -8.52
C PHE A 54 -3.82 -19.99 -9.35
N LEU A 55 -4.84 -19.40 -8.72
CA LEU A 55 -6.07 -18.97 -9.38
C LEU A 55 -6.35 -17.47 -9.25
N SER A 56 -5.78 -16.78 -8.26
CA SER A 56 -5.93 -15.33 -8.18
C SER A 56 -4.95 -14.66 -9.16
N TYR A 57 -5.52 -14.09 -10.24
CA TYR A 57 -4.83 -13.07 -11.04
C TYR A 57 -4.72 -11.75 -10.29
N ARG A 58 -5.17 -11.70 -9.02
CA ARG A 58 -5.19 -10.51 -8.17
C ARG A 58 -4.16 -10.65 -7.06
N PHE A 59 -3.09 -9.86 -7.12
CA PHE A 59 -2.08 -9.78 -6.06
C PHE A 59 -1.37 -8.42 -6.15
N GLU A 60 -0.64 -8.08 -5.11
CA GLU A 60 0.25 -6.93 -5.08
C GLU A 60 1.70 -7.38 -4.93
N ALA A 61 2.62 -6.59 -5.46
CA ALA A 61 4.04 -6.86 -5.40
C ALA A 61 4.84 -5.63 -4.99
N ARG A 62 5.87 -5.87 -4.18
CA ARG A 62 6.86 -4.86 -3.81
C ARG A 62 7.89 -4.73 -4.92
N VAL A 63 8.05 -3.51 -5.41
CA VAL A 63 8.97 -3.19 -6.50
C VAL A 63 9.99 -2.13 -6.11
N CYS A 64 9.76 -1.36 -5.04
CA CYS A 64 10.71 -0.36 -4.54
C CYS A 64 12.11 -0.89 -4.21
N PRO A 65 12.31 -2.11 -3.66
CA PRO A 65 13.66 -2.58 -3.36
C PRO A 65 14.41 -3.12 -4.58
N LEU A 66 13.80 -3.12 -5.77
CA LEU A 66 14.32 -3.78 -6.97
C LEU A 66 14.80 -2.75 -8.00
N ALA A 67 15.83 -3.10 -8.77
CA ALA A 67 16.29 -2.24 -9.85
C ALA A 67 15.26 -2.19 -10.99
N LEU A 68 14.82 -0.98 -11.39
CA LEU A 68 13.89 -0.77 -12.49
C LEU A 68 14.31 -1.49 -13.77
N ALA A 69 15.61 -1.43 -14.13
CA ALA A 69 16.15 -2.10 -15.30
C ALA A 69 15.98 -3.63 -15.27
N SER A 70 16.04 -4.25 -14.08
CA SER A 70 15.85 -5.69 -13.94
C SER A 70 14.39 -6.08 -14.18
N ILE A 71 13.45 -5.28 -13.67
CA ILE A 71 12.02 -5.47 -13.92
C ILE A 71 11.71 -5.21 -15.40
N ALA A 72 12.15 -4.08 -15.96
CA ALA A 72 11.89 -3.68 -17.34
C ALA A 72 12.29 -4.76 -18.36
N ARG A 73 13.43 -5.43 -18.12
CA ARG A 73 13.90 -6.53 -18.96
C ARG A 73 12.91 -7.71 -19.03
N LEU A 74 12.16 -8.00 -17.96
CA LEU A 74 11.17 -9.08 -17.94
C LEU A 74 9.98 -8.80 -18.86
N PHE A 75 9.76 -7.53 -19.18
CA PHE A 75 8.66 -7.03 -19.99
C PHE A 75 9.15 -6.46 -21.32
N ASP A 76 10.30 -6.91 -21.82
CA ASP A 76 10.88 -6.48 -23.10
C ASP A 76 11.04 -4.95 -23.22
N TYR A 77 11.27 -4.27 -22.09
CA TYR A 77 11.34 -2.81 -21.98
C TYR A 77 10.08 -2.07 -22.46
N ALA A 78 8.90 -2.69 -22.28
CA ALA A 78 7.62 -2.06 -22.56
C ALA A 78 7.46 -0.76 -21.76
N ALA A 79 7.21 0.34 -22.47
CA ALA A 79 7.21 1.69 -21.88
C ALA A 79 6.11 1.87 -20.84
N ASP A 80 4.93 1.29 -21.06
CA ASP A 80 3.81 1.30 -20.12
C ASP A 80 4.14 0.60 -18.79
N VAL A 81 4.82 -0.54 -18.83
CA VAL A 81 5.29 -1.23 -17.63
C VAL A 81 6.34 -0.40 -16.90
N ILE A 82 7.28 0.20 -17.64
CA ILE A 82 8.29 1.09 -17.05
C ILE A 82 7.60 2.24 -16.31
N THR A 83 6.63 2.90 -16.94
CA THR A 83 5.86 3.98 -16.31
C THR A 83 5.18 3.52 -15.03
N VAL A 84 4.53 2.35 -15.02
CA VAL A 84 3.86 1.83 -13.81
C VAL A 84 4.87 1.57 -12.69
N VAL A 85 5.99 0.93 -13.00
CA VAL A 85 6.99 0.54 -12.00
C VAL A 85 7.74 1.77 -11.49
N GLU A 86 8.16 2.68 -12.36
CA GLU A 86 8.80 3.94 -12.00
C GLU A 86 7.89 4.77 -11.09
N GLU A 87 6.60 4.91 -11.44
CA GLU A 87 5.64 5.64 -10.61
C GLU A 87 5.44 4.99 -9.25
N ALA A 88 5.32 3.66 -9.20
CA ALA A 88 5.22 2.93 -7.94
C ALA A 88 6.48 3.13 -7.07
N GLN A 89 7.67 3.07 -7.67
CA GLN A 89 8.94 3.30 -6.97
C GLN A 89 9.06 4.74 -6.46
N PHE A 90 8.70 5.72 -7.29
CA PHE A 90 8.72 7.13 -6.93
C PHE A 90 7.77 7.45 -5.77
N ARG A 91 6.56 6.87 -5.78
CA ARG A 91 5.55 7.07 -4.74
C ARG A 91 5.72 6.17 -3.51
N GLY A 92 6.69 5.25 -3.50
CA GLY A 92 6.85 4.27 -2.42
C GLY A 92 5.67 3.31 -2.28
N ARG A 93 5.08 2.89 -3.40
CA ARG A 93 3.89 2.03 -3.49
C ARG A 93 4.22 0.64 -4.03
N ARG A 94 3.31 -0.29 -3.79
CA ARG A 94 3.31 -1.58 -4.50
C ARG A 94 2.78 -1.42 -5.92
N VAL A 95 2.99 -2.44 -6.74
CA VAL A 95 2.21 -2.64 -7.97
C VAL A 95 1.09 -3.63 -7.71
N SER A 96 -0.06 -3.41 -8.32
CA SER A 96 -1.20 -4.34 -8.30
C SER A 96 -1.32 -5.01 -9.66
N VAL A 97 -1.44 -6.33 -9.65
CA VAL A 97 -1.80 -7.13 -10.82
C VAL A 97 -3.22 -7.61 -10.62
N PHE A 98 -4.05 -7.50 -11.67
CA PHE A 98 -5.41 -8.03 -11.68
C PHE A 98 -5.79 -8.44 -13.11
N ARG A 99 -6.72 -9.40 -13.22
CA ARG A 99 -7.35 -9.74 -14.50
C ARG A 99 -8.63 -8.95 -14.67
N ASP A 100 -8.79 -8.33 -15.83
CA ASP A 100 -10.08 -7.84 -16.30
C ASP A 100 -10.75 -8.98 -17.08
N GLU A 101 -11.81 -9.56 -16.51
CA GLU A 101 -12.54 -10.66 -17.14
C GLU A 101 -13.33 -10.21 -18.37
N ALA A 102 -13.79 -8.95 -18.42
CA ALA A 102 -14.54 -8.44 -19.56
C ALA A 102 -13.64 -8.20 -20.77
N ALA A 103 -12.44 -7.64 -20.53
CA ALA A 103 -11.44 -7.42 -21.58
C ALA A 103 -10.56 -8.65 -21.88
N GLY A 104 -10.53 -9.63 -20.97
CA GLY A 104 -9.63 -10.78 -21.06
C GLY A 104 -8.15 -10.42 -20.88
N THR A 105 -7.84 -9.28 -20.27
CA THR A 105 -6.47 -8.76 -20.10
C THR A 105 -5.95 -8.99 -18.68
N ILE A 106 -4.62 -9.08 -18.56
CA ILE A 106 -3.93 -9.02 -17.27
C ILE A 106 -3.33 -7.62 -17.18
N ASN A 107 -3.75 -6.86 -16.18
CA ASN A 107 -3.37 -5.48 -15.99
C ASN A 107 -2.38 -5.36 -14.83
N LEU A 108 -1.41 -4.47 -15.00
CA LEU A 108 -0.46 -4.03 -13.98
C LEU A 108 -0.69 -2.53 -13.76
N THR A 109 -0.84 -2.11 -12.51
CA THR A 109 -1.03 -0.70 -12.15
C THR A 109 -0.39 -0.39 -10.81
N VAL A 110 -0.32 0.88 -10.42
CA VAL A 110 0.15 1.32 -9.10
C VAL A 110 -0.91 0.98 -8.04
N ALA A 111 -0.51 0.32 -6.96
CA ALA A 111 -1.39 0.01 -5.84
C ALA A 111 -1.60 1.25 -4.94
N LEU A 112 -2.69 1.24 -4.16
CA LEU A 112 -2.92 2.25 -3.12
C LEU A 112 -2.17 1.94 -1.82
N THR A 113 -1.64 0.73 -1.70
CA THR A 113 -0.85 0.28 -0.56
C THR A 113 0.58 0.78 -0.67
N THR A 114 1.11 1.21 0.47
CA THR A 114 2.53 1.48 0.66
C THR A 114 3.36 0.25 0.32
N ASP A 115 4.60 0.44 -0.14
CA ASP A 115 5.49 -0.68 -0.48
C ASP A 115 5.62 -1.68 0.69
N MET A 116 5.68 -1.16 1.92
CA MET A 116 5.77 -1.96 3.15
C MET A 116 4.42 -2.54 3.65
N ALA A 117 3.29 -2.29 2.97
CA ALA A 117 1.93 -2.64 3.40
C ALA A 117 1.63 -2.27 4.85
N LEU A 118 1.83 -0.99 5.17
CA LEU A 118 1.67 -0.47 6.52
C LEU A 118 0.24 -0.06 6.84
N GLU A 119 -0.69 -0.19 5.90
CA GLU A 119 -2.09 0.14 6.08
C GLU A 119 -2.69 -0.60 7.29
N LEU A 120 -3.56 0.10 8.03
CA LEU A 120 -4.20 -0.47 9.21
C LEU A 120 -5.64 -0.83 8.87
N ASP A 121 -5.90 -2.11 8.64
CA ASP A 121 -7.25 -2.65 8.63
C ASP A 121 -7.68 -2.98 10.07
N LEU A 122 -8.64 -2.20 10.60
CA LEU A 122 -9.09 -2.29 11.99
C LEU A 122 -10.59 -2.59 12.05
N ALA A 123 -11.00 -3.43 13.00
CA ALA A 123 -12.42 -3.56 13.33
C ALA A 123 -13.00 -2.18 13.71
N SER A 124 -14.23 -1.89 13.30
CA SER A 124 -14.82 -0.54 13.42
C SER A 124 -14.75 0.04 14.83
N ASN A 125 -14.93 -0.78 15.87
CA ASN A 125 -14.80 -0.34 17.27
C ASN A 125 -13.39 0.17 17.60
N ASN A 126 -12.35 -0.54 17.16
CA ASN A 126 -10.96 -0.15 17.38
C ASN A 126 -10.59 1.08 16.53
N ALA A 127 -11.14 1.18 15.32
CA ALA A 127 -10.96 2.34 14.45
C ALA A 127 -11.57 3.61 15.07
N PHE A 128 -12.79 3.55 15.61
CA PHE A 128 -13.42 4.67 16.29
C PHE A 128 -12.66 5.07 17.56
N ALA A 129 -12.26 4.10 18.39
CA ALA A 129 -11.43 4.37 19.55
C ALA A 129 -10.07 5.00 19.20
N LEU A 130 -9.46 4.58 18.07
CA LEU A 130 -8.24 5.19 17.56
C LEU A 130 -8.48 6.65 17.15
N LEU A 131 -9.53 6.94 16.38
CA LEU A 131 -9.90 8.30 15.97
C LEU A 131 -10.17 9.21 17.17
N GLU A 132 -10.95 8.74 18.15
CA GLU A 132 -11.23 9.49 19.39
C GLU A 132 -9.94 9.78 20.16
N SER A 133 -9.00 8.83 20.23
CA SER A 133 -7.71 9.03 20.88
C SER A 133 -6.84 10.09 20.22
N LEU A 134 -7.00 10.29 18.91
CA LEU A 134 -6.35 11.37 18.16
C LEU A 134 -7.09 12.71 18.30
N GLY A 135 -8.23 12.74 18.98
CA GLY A 135 -9.10 13.90 19.08
C GLY A 135 -9.85 14.21 17.78
N LEU A 136 -10.08 13.19 16.94
CA LEU A 136 -10.86 13.26 15.71
C LEU A 136 -12.27 12.72 15.94
N GLY A 137 -13.21 13.07 15.06
CA GLY A 137 -14.56 12.51 15.08
C GLY A 137 -14.55 11.02 14.74
N ALA A 138 -15.37 10.24 15.44
CA ALA A 138 -15.55 8.80 15.20
C ALA A 138 -16.44 8.55 13.96
N GLU A 139 -15.95 8.98 12.80
CA GLU A 139 -16.63 8.79 11.51
C GLU A 139 -16.06 7.57 10.78
N SER A 140 -16.91 6.83 10.06
CA SER A 140 -16.48 5.62 9.36
C SER A 140 -15.66 5.90 8.11
N VAL A 141 -15.82 7.10 7.55
CA VAL A 141 -15.09 7.57 6.37
C VAL A 141 -14.61 8.97 6.65
N GLY A 142 -13.37 9.27 6.33
CA GLY A 142 -12.84 10.63 6.44
C GLY A 142 -11.38 10.72 6.06
N GLU A 143 -10.88 11.94 6.11
CA GLU A 143 -9.49 12.25 5.83
C GLU A 143 -8.99 13.41 6.69
N THR A 144 -7.68 13.47 6.90
CA THR A 144 -7.04 14.63 7.51
C THR A 144 -5.60 14.77 7.06
N ALA A 145 -5.07 15.99 7.10
CA ALA A 145 -3.68 16.25 6.72
C ALA A 145 -2.70 15.44 7.57
N ILE A 146 -1.64 14.92 6.95
CA ILE A 146 -0.68 14.07 7.66
C ILE A 146 0.05 14.82 8.78
N GLU A 147 0.29 16.13 8.60
CA GLU A 147 0.90 16.99 9.62
C GLU A 147 0.04 17.09 10.88
N THR A 148 -1.29 17.23 10.72
CA THR A 148 -2.21 17.19 11.85
C THR A 148 -2.03 15.90 12.64
N ILE A 149 -1.91 14.75 11.98
CA ILE A 149 -1.69 13.47 12.65
C ILE A 149 -0.32 13.44 13.36
N ARG A 150 0.75 13.93 12.71
CA ARG A 150 2.09 14.01 13.32
C ARG A 150 2.07 14.85 14.61
N GLU A 151 1.43 16.01 14.59
CA GLU A 151 1.26 16.86 15.76
C GLU A 151 0.46 16.17 16.88
N ARG A 152 -0.63 15.46 16.53
CA ARG A 152 -1.42 14.71 17.51
C ARG A 152 -0.61 13.59 18.14
N LEU A 153 0.10 12.79 17.34
CA LEU A 153 0.93 11.68 17.80
C LEU A 153 2.09 12.13 18.70
N ALA A 154 2.59 13.35 18.51
CA ALA A 154 3.60 13.95 19.39
C ALA A 154 3.05 14.29 20.79
N SER A 155 1.73 14.40 20.97
CA SER A 155 1.11 14.71 22.25
C SER A 155 1.09 13.49 23.19
N PRO A 156 1.66 13.57 24.40
CA PRO A 156 1.59 12.49 25.38
C PRO A 156 0.15 12.13 25.81
N ALA A 157 -0.79 13.06 25.67
CA ALA A 157 -2.20 12.84 26.00
C ALA A 157 -2.85 11.79 25.09
N VAL A 158 -2.48 11.77 23.79
CA VAL A 158 -2.98 10.78 22.83
C VAL A 158 -2.57 9.37 23.23
N ARG A 159 -1.30 9.17 23.62
CA ARG A 159 -0.81 7.86 24.10
C ARG A 159 -1.54 7.41 25.36
N ARG A 160 -1.82 8.33 26.28
CA ARG A 160 -2.56 8.02 27.52
C ARG A 160 -4.00 7.60 27.20
N HIS A 161 -4.70 8.36 26.37
CA HIS A 161 -6.08 8.05 26.01
C HIS A 161 -6.18 6.74 25.23
N ALA A 162 -5.25 6.50 24.29
CA ALA A 162 -5.18 5.24 23.56
C ALA A 162 -4.94 4.04 24.50
N ALA A 163 -4.15 4.21 25.56
CA ALA A 163 -3.97 3.16 26.57
C ALA A 163 -5.24 2.90 27.39
N GLU A 164 -5.96 3.96 27.79
CA GLU A 164 -7.24 3.86 28.50
C GLU A 164 -8.32 3.14 27.66
N GLN A 165 -8.30 3.36 26.34
CA GLN A 165 -9.20 2.73 25.36
C GLN A 165 -8.72 1.35 24.86
N GLY A 166 -7.55 0.87 25.31
CA GLY A 166 -7.00 -0.42 24.91
C GLY A 166 -6.44 -0.48 23.47
N VAL A 167 -6.20 0.67 22.82
CA VAL A 167 -5.75 0.78 21.43
C VAL A 167 -4.31 1.29 21.28
N ALA A 168 -3.51 1.30 22.36
CA ALA A 168 -2.13 1.78 22.35
C ALA A 168 -1.25 1.13 21.26
N HIS A 169 -1.42 -0.16 20.97
CA HIS A 169 -0.69 -0.83 19.91
C HIS A 169 -1.03 -0.30 18.50
N HIS A 170 -2.25 0.22 18.30
CA HIS A 170 -2.65 0.84 17.03
C HIS A 170 -1.96 2.20 16.81
N ILE A 171 -1.63 2.92 17.88
CA ILE A 171 -0.82 4.16 17.79
C ILE A 171 0.56 3.85 17.23
N GLU A 172 1.25 2.81 17.72
CA GLU A 172 2.58 2.43 17.22
C GLU A 172 2.55 1.98 15.74
N ARG A 173 1.45 1.35 15.32
CA ARG A 173 1.24 1.00 13.91
C ARG A 173 0.98 2.24 13.05
N LEU A 174 0.16 3.16 13.55
CA LEU A 174 -0.14 4.41 12.86
C LEU A 174 1.11 5.29 12.73
N GLU A 175 1.96 5.36 13.76
CA GLU A 175 3.25 6.05 13.71
C GLU A 175 4.13 5.52 12.59
N ARG A 176 4.19 4.19 12.41
CA ARG A 176 4.93 3.58 11.30
C ARG A 176 4.34 3.94 9.93
N LEU A 177 3.02 3.92 9.79
CA LEU A 177 2.33 4.33 8.55
C LEU A 177 2.63 5.80 8.21
N VAL A 178 2.51 6.69 9.20
CA VAL A 178 2.74 8.14 9.06
C VAL A 178 4.21 8.47 8.77
N ALA A 179 5.14 7.70 9.34
CA ALA A 179 6.57 7.83 9.06
C ALA A 179 6.95 7.38 7.64
N ALA A 180 6.15 6.53 7.00
CA ALA A 180 6.34 6.11 5.62
C ALA A 180 5.76 7.10 4.59
N ALA A 181 4.94 8.07 5.02
CA ALA A 181 4.45 9.12 4.14
C ALA A 181 5.61 10.03 3.70
N ALA A 182 5.66 10.34 2.40
CA ALA A 182 6.59 11.32 1.87
C ALA A 182 6.46 12.67 2.62
N PRO A 183 7.51 13.49 2.67
CA PRO A 183 7.44 14.84 3.25
C PRO A 183 6.66 15.85 2.36
N ASP A 184 5.74 15.35 1.52
CA ASP A 184 4.92 16.15 0.63
C ASP A 184 3.72 16.74 1.39
N GLU A 185 3.42 18.02 1.14
CA GLU A 185 2.30 18.76 1.73
C GLU A 185 0.93 18.20 1.27
N SER A 186 0.90 17.44 0.17
CA SER A 186 -0.33 16.79 -0.33
C SER A 186 -0.72 15.51 0.42
N CYS A 187 0.16 15.00 1.30
CA CYS A 187 -0.10 13.76 2.03
C CYS A 187 -1.22 13.93 3.07
N ARG A 188 -2.18 13.00 3.03
CA ARG A 188 -3.29 12.91 3.97
C ARG A 188 -3.44 11.48 4.49
N LEU A 189 -3.89 11.36 5.74
CA LEU A 189 -4.36 10.09 6.28
C LEU A 189 -5.84 9.96 5.92
N GLU A 190 -6.18 8.93 5.15
CA GLU A 190 -7.56 8.57 4.83
C GLU A 190 -7.98 7.32 5.59
N TRP A 191 -9.26 7.24 5.94
CA TRP A 191 -9.89 6.05 6.47
C TRP A 191 -11.26 5.80 5.83
N ALA A 192 -11.54 4.55 5.47
CA ALA A 192 -12.82 4.11 4.91
C ALA A 192 -13.00 2.58 5.05
#